data_AF-A0A0B4HV07-F1
#
_entry.id   AF-A0A0B4HV07-F1
#
_cell.length_a   1.000
_cell.length_b   1.000
_cell.length_c   1.000
_cell.angle_alpha   90.00
_cell.angle_beta   90.00
_cell.angle_gamma   90.00
#
_symmetry.space_group_name_H-M   'P 1'
#
loop_
_entity.id
_entity.type
_entity.pdbx_description
1 polymer ?
#
loop_
_entity_poly.entity_id
_entity_poly.type
_entity_poly.pdbx_seq_one_letter_code
_entity_poly.pdbx_strand_id
1 'polypeptide(L)'
;MFSLSNALCRLGVGWLAIAACLSVAKASLIPETSPLEVRAAAGDRLVFCHFMIGIVGDRTSASDYDDDMRRAKDAGIDAFALNIGVDGYTDQQLGYAYDSAAKNGMKVFISFDFNWWSPGDAGGVGRKIAQYASKPAQLVVDGRVFASSFAGDGLDVDAMRSAAGSNVYFVPNFHPGQSSTDKIDGALNWMGWDSNGNNKAPSNGHTVTVADGDNSYQSWLGTKKYMAPVSPWFFTHFGPEVSYSKNWVFPGGSLIFDRWNQVLQKRFPMLEIVTWNDYGESHYVGPLKSPHYDDGNSKWVNDMPHDGWLDLSKPFIAAYKAGASSINDYIKEDKIIYWYRRTLRTLDCDSTDTTAGRPANNNSGNYFMGRPDGWQTMDDVIYVASFLTQPGTITVQSGGQSKTENAPSGAHIFTVPAGVGQQKFSLTRSGNNVLSGTSLMDIANVCPCGIYNFNAYVGTLPSGFNDPLQPHGLASLTVGLHVSTCEAKPSLGTNPPVTNPPGGGTPTTTTSPGGQRPTTTTSSTKPPVTSPPGGGQVCTGGTNADGESGNYSGLCSFSCHYGYCPPGPCKCTSYGSQISPPPETGYNGCPLSGEGEGYKGLCSFSCSHGYCPDTACRRC
;
A
#
# COMPACT_ATOMS: atom_id res chain seq x y z
N MET A 1 4.48 -82.35 30.56
CA MET A 1 3.30 -83.12 30.99
C MET A 1 2.09 -82.52 30.27
N PHE A 2 1.38 -83.37 29.50
CA PHE A 2 -0.04 -83.37 29.07
C PHE A 2 -0.91 -82.15 29.45
N SER A 3 -1.83 -81.56 28.66
CA SER A 3 -2.78 -82.04 27.62
C SER A 3 -3.49 -80.77 27.06
N LEU A 4 -3.74 -80.55 25.76
CA LEU A 4 -4.91 -81.00 24.95
C LEU A 4 -6.26 -80.87 25.71
N SER A 5 -7.39 -80.38 25.20
CA SER A 5 -7.85 -79.85 23.91
C SER A 5 -9.36 -79.57 24.04
N ASN A 6 -9.91 -78.72 23.17
CA ASN A 6 -11.27 -78.84 22.57
C ASN A 6 -12.53 -78.61 23.45
N ALA A 7 -13.69 -78.16 22.96
CA ALA A 7 -14.14 -77.53 21.71
C ALA A 7 -15.68 -77.34 21.79
N LEU A 8 -16.23 -76.49 20.89
CA LEU A 8 -17.56 -76.61 20.23
C LEU A 8 -18.82 -76.36 21.10
N CYS A 9 -19.92 -75.73 20.66
CA CYS A 9 -20.41 -75.40 19.33
C CYS A 9 -21.69 -74.52 19.43
N ARG A 10 -21.98 -73.77 18.36
CA ARG A 10 -23.29 -73.41 17.74
C ARG A 10 -23.44 -71.90 17.53
N LEU A 11 -23.09 -71.36 16.36
CA LEU A 11 -23.74 -71.43 15.04
C LEU A 11 -25.00 -70.56 14.92
N GLY A 12 -24.83 -69.47 14.16
CA GLY A 12 -25.70 -69.12 13.04
C GLY A 12 -26.35 -67.73 13.14
N VAL A 13 -26.47 -66.91 12.10
CA VAL A 13 -26.04 -66.91 10.68
C VAL A 13 -26.26 -65.45 10.23
N GLY A 14 -25.39 -64.88 9.39
CA GLY A 14 -25.66 -63.55 8.81
C GLY A 14 -24.59 -62.99 7.87
N TRP A 15 -24.40 -63.64 6.72
CA TRP A 15 -24.14 -63.08 5.37
C TRP A 15 -22.97 -62.11 5.07
N LEU A 16 -22.11 -62.55 4.12
CA LEU A 16 -21.47 -61.88 2.96
C LEU A 16 -21.45 -60.33 2.89
N ALA A 17 -20.41 -59.60 2.44
CA ALA A 17 -19.17 -59.91 1.72
C ALA A 17 -18.28 -58.62 1.56
N ILE A 18 -16.96 -58.83 1.47
CA ILE A 18 -15.90 -58.04 0.79
C ILE A 18 -15.55 -56.61 1.25
N ALA A 19 -14.31 -56.44 1.76
CA ALA A 19 -13.34 -55.39 1.39
C ALA A 19 -12.00 -55.71 2.11
N ALA A 20 -10.93 -56.15 1.44
CA ALA A 20 -9.99 -55.39 0.63
C ALA A 20 -9.17 -54.33 1.41
N CYS A 21 -7.86 -54.61 1.48
CA CYS A 21 -6.73 -53.68 1.63
C CYS A 21 -6.52 -52.95 2.98
N LEU A 22 -5.63 -53.56 3.79
CA LEU A 22 -4.74 -52.87 4.72
C LEU A 22 -3.72 -52.03 3.93
N SER A 23 -4.00 -50.74 3.77
CA SER A 23 -3.00 -49.70 3.51
C SER A 23 -3.55 -48.37 4.01
N VAL A 24 -3.57 -48.19 5.33
CA VAL A 24 -3.77 -46.86 5.90
C VAL A 24 -2.45 -46.13 5.75
N ALA A 25 -2.40 -45.28 4.71
CA ALA A 25 -1.39 -44.26 4.55
C ALA A 25 -1.27 -43.48 5.87
N LYS A 26 -0.03 -43.25 6.32
CA LYS A 26 0.27 -42.14 7.23
C LYS A 26 -0.02 -40.85 6.47
N ALA A 27 -1.29 -40.43 6.48
CA ALA A 27 -1.59 -39.04 6.19
C ALA A 27 -0.89 -38.23 7.28
N SER A 28 0.09 -37.43 6.88
CA SER A 28 0.65 -36.40 7.74
C SER A 28 -0.51 -35.47 8.08
N LEU A 29 -1.07 -35.59 9.29
CA LEU A 29 -2.05 -34.66 9.82
C LEU A 29 -1.31 -33.33 10.00
N ILE A 30 -1.44 -32.43 9.02
CA ILE A 30 -1.12 -31.02 9.23
C ILE A 30 -1.93 -30.59 10.46
N PRO A 31 -1.31 -30.01 11.51
CA PRO A 31 -2.07 -29.52 12.65
C PRO A 31 -3.14 -28.55 12.16
N GLU A 32 -4.41 -28.90 12.38
CA GLU A 32 -5.53 -28.06 11.96
C GLU A 32 -5.44 -26.72 12.69
N THR A 33 -5.52 -25.61 11.96
CA THR A 33 -5.45 -24.28 12.57
C THR A 33 -6.66 -24.08 13.47
N SER A 34 -6.44 -23.69 14.74
CA SER A 34 -7.57 -23.43 15.65
C SER A 34 -8.48 -22.33 15.09
N PRO A 35 -9.80 -22.35 15.31
CA PRO A 35 -10.69 -21.26 14.88
C PRO A 35 -10.26 -19.90 15.46
N LEU A 36 -10.62 -18.81 14.76
CA LEU A 36 -10.31 -17.45 15.22
C LEU A 36 -10.85 -17.20 16.62
N GLU A 37 -12.06 -17.66 16.91
CA GLU A 37 -12.72 -17.47 18.21
C GLU A 37 -11.90 -18.07 19.36
N VAL A 38 -11.29 -19.25 19.13
CA VAL A 38 -10.44 -19.93 20.12
C VAL A 38 -9.14 -19.16 20.32
N ARG A 39 -8.48 -18.76 19.22
CA ARG A 39 -7.25 -17.94 19.27
C ARG A 39 -7.48 -16.58 19.94
N ALA A 40 -8.59 -15.93 19.63
CA ALA A 40 -8.97 -14.62 20.14
C ALA A 40 -9.35 -14.69 21.64
N ALA A 41 -10.02 -15.76 22.08
CA ALA A 41 -10.26 -15.98 23.52
C ALA A 41 -8.96 -16.08 24.33
N ALA A 42 -7.88 -16.61 23.74
CA ALA A 42 -6.57 -16.73 24.38
C ALA A 42 -5.60 -15.54 24.11
N GLY A 43 -5.96 -14.64 23.19
CA GLY A 43 -5.06 -13.61 22.66
C GLY A 43 -3.75 -14.23 22.14
N ASP A 44 -3.87 -15.27 21.31
CA ASP A 44 -2.77 -16.13 20.90
C ASP A 44 -2.79 -16.41 19.40
N ARG A 45 -1.68 -16.13 18.72
CA ARG A 45 -1.48 -16.26 17.28
C ARG A 45 -2.51 -15.50 16.43
N LEU A 46 -2.77 -14.25 16.78
CA LEU A 46 -3.61 -13.35 15.98
C LEU A 46 -2.78 -12.59 14.95
N VAL A 47 -3.27 -12.49 13.72
CA VAL A 47 -2.61 -11.74 12.65
C VAL A 47 -3.51 -10.60 12.19
N PHE A 48 -3.05 -9.38 12.37
CA PHE A 48 -3.73 -8.18 11.91
C PHE A 48 -2.98 -7.54 10.76
N CYS A 49 -3.64 -6.64 10.04
CA CYS A 49 -3.00 -5.81 9.03
C CYS A 49 -3.53 -4.38 9.16
N HIS A 50 -2.63 -3.42 9.20
CA HIS A 50 -2.98 -2.01 9.37
C HIS A 50 -3.62 -1.46 8.10
N PHE A 51 -4.71 -0.72 8.22
CA PHE A 51 -5.46 -0.18 7.08
C PHE A 51 -5.71 1.32 7.29
N MET A 52 -5.20 2.14 6.38
CA MET A 52 -5.34 3.60 6.39
C MET A 52 -6.74 4.01 5.93
N ILE A 53 -7.60 4.45 6.85
CA ILE A 53 -8.89 5.06 6.50
C ILE A 53 -8.69 6.47 5.91
N GLY A 54 -7.63 7.15 6.32
CA GLY A 54 -7.32 8.52 5.90
C GLY A 54 -7.09 8.70 4.39
N ILE A 55 -6.93 7.62 3.60
CA ILE A 55 -6.72 7.71 2.15
C ILE A 55 -7.88 7.17 1.31
N VAL A 56 -9.01 6.82 1.94
CA VAL A 56 -10.14 6.15 1.26
C VAL A 56 -11.45 6.93 1.39
N GLY A 57 -11.35 8.25 1.59
CA GLY A 57 -12.52 9.13 1.74
C GLY A 57 -13.44 9.18 0.50
N ASP A 58 -12.96 8.75 -0.66
CA ASP A 58 -13.66 8.69 -1.93
C ASP A 58 -14.45 7.39 -2.17
N ARG A 59 -14.31 6.38 -1.30
CA ARG A 59 -15.13 5.16 -1.38
C ARG A 59 -16.58 5.50 -1.11
N THR A 60 -17.48 4.95 -1.92
CA THR A 60 -18.90 5.31 -1.93
C THR A 60 -19.79 4.26 -1.28
N SER A 61 -19.26 3.04 -1.06
CA SER A 61 -20.02 1.92 -0.55
C SER A 61 -19.18 0.89 0.22
N ALA A 62 -19.83 0.06 1.03
CA ALA A 62 -19.20 -1.12 1.64
C ALA A 62 -18.61 -2.08 0.60
N SER A 63 -19.19 -2.20 -0.59
CA SER A 63 -18.64 -3.07 -1.64
C SER A 63 -17.26 -2.66 -2.12
N ASP A 64 -16.86 -1.40 -1.95
CA ASP A 64 -15.53 -0.92 -2.32
C ASP A 64 -14.42 -1.53 -1.44
N TYR A 65 -14.78 -2.10 -0.28
CA TYR A 65 -13.89 -2.84 0.63
C TYR A 65 -13.92 -4.36 0.42
N ASP A 66 -14.88 -4.88 -0.35
CA ASP A 66 -15.14 -6.32 -0.40
C ASP A 66 -13.94 -7.13 -0.93
N ASP A 67 -13.21 -6.61 -1.91
CA ASP A 67 -12.03 -7.30 -2.45
C ASP A 67 -10.87 -7.30 -1.44
N ASP A 68 -10.69 -6.20 -0.69
CA ASP A 68 -9.70 -6.13 0.39
C ASP A 68 -9.98 -7.19 1.46
N MET A 69 -11.23 -7.26 1.93
CA MET A 69 -11.66 -8.20 2.96
C MET A 69 -11.44 -9.65 2.53
N ARG A 70 -11.84 -10.01 1.29
CA ARG A 70 -11.65 -11.37 0.78
C ARG A 70 -10.18 -11.74 0.66
N ARG A 71 -9.34 -10.86 0.13
CA ARG A 71 -7.90 -11.11 -0.05
C ARG A 71 -7.18 -11.23 1.27
N ALA A 72 -7.46 -10.35 2.22
CA ALA A 72 -6.86 -10.41 3.55
C ALA A 72 -7.24 -11.72 4.26
N LYS A 73 -8.53 -12.11 4.19
CA LYS A 73 -9.01 -13.37 4.73
C LYS A 73 -8.32 -14.58 4.10
N ASP A 74 -8.21 -14.59 2.78
CA ASP A 74 -7.52 -15.65 2.01
C ASP A 74 -6.04 -15.76 2.39
N ALA A 75 -5.38 -14.62 2.66
CA ALA A 75 -4.01 -14.60 3.17
C ALA A 75 -3.89 -15.07 4.63
N GLY A 76 -5.00 -15.27 5.33
CA GLY A 76 -5.04 -15.69 6.73
C GLY A 76 -4.97 -14.55 7.75
N ILE A 77 -5.14 -13.30 7.33
CA ILE A 77 -5.27 -12.14 8.22
C ILE A 77 -6.62 -12.24 8.94
N ASP A 78 -6.61 -12.10 10.26
CA ASP A 78 -7.79 -12.24 11.11
C ASP A 78 -8.62 -10.95 11.18
N ALA A 79 -7.96 -9.78 11.16
CA ALA A 79 -8.63 -8.49 11.16
C ALA A 79 -7.83 -7.36 10.51
N PHE A 80 -8.52 -6.32 10.02
CA PHE A 80 -7.88 -5.03 9.75
C PHE A 80 -7.88 -4.12 10.98
N ALA A 81 -6.74 -3.50 11.26
CA ALA A 81 -6.62 -2.38 12.20
C ALA A 81 -6.93 -1.09 11.43
N LEU A 82 -8.17 -0.59 11.54
CA LEU A 82 -8.64 0.59 10.81
C LEU A 82 -8.05 1.85 11.46
N ASN A 83 -6.97 2.36 10.88
CA ASN A 83 -6.29 3.58 11.31
C ASN A 83 -7.14 4.80 10.99
N ILE A 84 -7.50 5.58 12.01
CA ILE A 84 -8.34 6.76 11.85
C ILE A 84 -7.68 8.03 12.40
N GLY A 85 -7.80 9.10 11.62
CA GLY A 85 -7.69 10.47 12.08
C GLY A 85 -9.03 11.01 12.59
N VAL A 86 -9.28 12.29 12.33
CA VAL A 86 -10.52 13.00 12.71
C VAL A 86 -11.27 13.55 11.49
N ASP A 87 -11.00 12.99 10.30
CA ASP A 87 -11.53 13.45 9.03
C ASP A 87 -13.06 13.37 8.95
N GLY A 88 -13.68 14.30 8.21
CA GLY A 88 -15.14 14.41 8.11
C GLY A 88 -15.84 13.17 7.52
N TYR A 89 -15.12 12.36 6.75
CA TYR A 89 -15.62 11.10 6.17
C TYR A 89 -15.36 9.86 7.04
N THR A 90 -14.63 10.00 8.16
CA THR A 90 -14.18 8.86 8.99
C THR A 90 -15.32 7.93 9.37
N ASP A 91 -16.44 8.47 9.86
CA ASP A 91 -17.57 7.65 10.30
C ASP A 91 -18.27 6.93 9.15
N GLN A 92 -18.34 7.55 7.98
CA GLN A 92 -18.89 6.91 6.79
C GLN A 92 -18.01 5.73 6.37
N GLN A 93 -16.69 5.94 6.29
CA GLN A 93 -15.74 4.91 5.87
C GLN A 93 -15.62 3.77 6.90
N LEU A 94 -15.66 4.08 8.19
CA LEU A 94 -15.77 3.04 9.23
C LEU A 94 -17.07 2.26 9.05
N GLY A 95 -18.21 2.91 8.85
CA GLY A 95 -19.48 2.23 8.56
C GLY A 95 -19.37 1.22 7.42
N TYR A 96 -18.80 1.64 6.28
CA TYR A 96 -18.56 0.80 5.11
C TYR A 96 -17.60 -0.36 5.39
N ALA A 97 -16.48 -0.10 6.08
CA ALA A 97 -15.51 -1.13 6.41
C ALA A 97 -16.08 -2.20 7.35
N TYR A 98 -16.83 -1.81 8.40
CA TYR A 98 -17.48 -2.75 9.32
C TYR A 98 -18.55 -3.59 8.63
N ASP A 99 -19.36 -2.98 7.77
CA ASP A 99 -20.43 -3.69 7.06
C ASP A 99 -19.85 -4.67 6.01
N SER A 100 -18.79 -4.28 5.29
CA SER A 100 -18.06 -5.18 4.37
C SER A 100 -17.36 -6.31 5.11
N ALA A 101 -16.70 -6.03 6.23
CA ALA A 101 -16.06 -7.05 7.04
C ALA A 101 -17.07 -8.10 7.52
N ALA A 102 -18.24 -7.67 7.99
CA ALA A 102 -19.32 -8.58 8.41
C ALA A 102 -19.79 -9.45 7.23
N LYS A 103 -20.02 -8.84 6.06
CA LYS A 103 -20.44 -9.53 4.84
C LYS A 103 -19.45 -10.60 4.38
N ASN A 104 -18.14 -10.34 4.50
CA ASN A 104 -17.08 -11.25 4.03
C ASN A 104 -16.54 -12.17 5.14
N GLY A 105 -17.12 -12.11 6.34
CA GLY A 105 -16.68 -12.90 7.51
C GLY A 105 -15.24 -12.60 7.91
N MET A 106 -14.85 -11.32 7.83
CA MET A 106 -13.62 -10.75 8.38
C MET A 106 -13.94 -10.01 9.68
N LYS A 107 -12.91 -9.75 10.50
CA LYS A 107 -13.02 -8.84 11.62
C LYS A 107 -12.30 -7.52 11.33
N VAL A 108 -12.66 -6.49 12.07
CA VAL A 108 -12.00 -5.19 12.07
C VAL A 108 -11.99 -4.63 13.49
N PHE A 109 -11.07 -3.71 13.76
CA PHE A 109 -11.08 -2.90 14.97
C PHE A 109 -10.51 -1.52 14.67
N ILE A 110 -10.77 -0.55 15.55
CA ILE A 110 -10.25 0.81 15.40
C ILE A 110 -8.82 0.89 15.94
N SER A 111 -7.93 1.48 15.13
CA SER A 111 -6.62 1.96 15.53
C SER A 111 -6.63 3.50 15.51
N PHE A 112 -6.44 4.15 16.64
CA PHE A 112 -6.46 5.62 16.72
C PHE A 112 -5.10 6.21 16.34
N ASP A 113 -5.04 7.15 15.41
CA ASP A 113 -3.82 7.90 15.09
C ASP A 113 -3.70 9.15 15.98
N PHE A 114 -2.78 9.11 16.94
CA PHE A 114 -2.54 10.22 17.87
C PHE A 114 -1.68 11.36 17.30
N ASN A 115 -1.37 11.36 16.00
CA ASN A 115 -1.01 12.59 15.30
C ASN A 115 -2.22 13.51 15.12
N TRP A 116 -3.44 12.96 15.14
CA TRP A 116 -4.70 13.69 14.96
C TRP A 116 -5.58 13.66 16.21
N TRP A 117 -5.54 12.54 16.94
CA TRP A 117 -6.17 12.40 18.25
C TRP A 117 -5.28 12.95 19.36
N SER A 118 -5.87 13.33 20.49
CA SER A 118 -5.12 13.79 21.66
C SER A 118 -5.23 12.80 22.81
N PRO A 119 -4.12 12.44 23.49
CA PRO A 119 -4.18 11.67 24.73
C PRO A 119 -5.02 12.35 25.83
N GLY A 120 -5.20 13.68 25.74
CA GLY A 120 -6.07 14.44 26.63
C GLY A 120 -7.58 14.22 26.42
N ASP A 121 -8.00 13.59 25.33
CA ASP A 121 -9.41 13.28 25.03
C ASP A 121 -9.71 11.77 25.09
N ALA A 122 -9.35 11.14 26.21
CA ALA A 122 -9.69 9.74 26.47
C ALA A 122 -11.20 9.47 26.36
N GLY A 123 -12.03 10.45 26.74
CA GLY A 123 -13.48 10.35 26.61
C GLY A 123 -13.95 10.24 25.16
N GLY A 124 -13.36 11.02 24.25
CA GLY A 124 -13.63 10.94 22.81
C GLY A 124 -13.24 9.58 22.23
N VAL A 125 -12.05 9.09 22.57
CA VAL A 125 -11.57 7.75 22.16
C VAL A 125 -12.55 6.67 22.61
N GLY A 126 -12.94 6.69 23.90
CA GLY A 126 -13.90 5.72 24.44
C GLY A 126 -15.26 5.77 23.77
N ARG A 127 -15.82 6.96 23.54
CA ARG A 127 -17.10 7.12 22.82
C ARG A 127 -17.02 6.59 21.39
N LYS A 128 -15.90 6.81 20.68
CA LYS A 128 -15.70 6.27 19.33
C LYS A 128 -15.65 4.75 19.34
N ILE A 129 -15.00 4.13 20.32
CA ILE A 129 -15.03 2.65 20.50
C ILE A 129 -16.46 2.17 20.73
N ALA A 130 -17.21 2.79 21.65
CA ALA A 130 -18.59 2.42 21.95
C ALA A 130 -19.52 2.45 20.72
N GLN A 131 -19.31 3.42 19.82
CA GLN A 131 -20.10 3.58 18.60
C GLN A 131 -20.04 2.35 17.67
N TYR A 132 -18.92 1.63 17.64
CA TYR A 132 -18.71 0.46 16.77
C TYR A 132 -18.64 -0.87 17.53
N ALA A 133 -18.57 -0.84 18.86
CA ALA A 133 -18.42 -2.01 19.72
C ALA A 133 -19.43 -3.14 19.47
N SER A 134 -20.68 -2.81 19.12
CA SER A 134 -21.74 -3.78 18.88
C SER A 134 -21.86 -4.24 17.42
N LYS A 135 -21.02 -3.74 16.51
CA LYS A 135 -21.05 -4.15 15.11
C LYS A 135 -20.61 -5.63 14.98
N PRO A 136 -21.24 -6.44 14.12
CA PRO A 136 -20.93 -7.88 14.02
C PRO A 136 -19.47 -8.20 13.66
N ALA A 137 -18.80 -7.30 12.94
CA ALA A 137 -17.40 -7.45 12.54
C ALA A 137 -16.38 -6.93 13.56
N GLN A 138 -16.82 -6.30 14.66
CA GLN A 138 -15.90 -5.86 15.71
C GLN A 138 -15.10 -7.05 16.23
N LEU A 139 -13.77 -6.91 16.24
CA LEU A 139 -12.89 -7.89 16.86
C LEU A 139 -13.09 -7.87 18.38
N VAL A 140 -13.27 -9.06 18.95
CA VAL A 140 -13.39 -9.30 20.38
C VAL A 140 -12.29 -10.28 20.78
N VAL A 141 -11.47 -9.90 21.75
CA VAL A 141 -10.36 -10.70 22.29
C VAL A 141 -10.62 -10.87 23.78
N ASP A 142 -10.52 -12.10 24.28
CA ASP A 142 -10.81 -12.40 25.70
C ASP A 142 -12.18 -11.83 26.15
N GLY A 143 -13.20 -11.98 25.29
CA GLY A 143 -14.56 -11.48 25.55
C GLY A 143 -14.71 -9.95 25.57
N ARG A 144 -13.67 -9.20 25.22
CA ARG A 144 -13.61 -7.73 25.31
C ARG A 144 -13.41 -7.08 23.93
N VAL A 145 -14.04 -5.93 23.72
CA VAL A 145 -13.89 -5.13 22.49
C VAL A 145 -12.42 -4.78 22.32
N PHE A 146 -11.83 -5.12 21.17
CA PHE A 146 -10.42 -4.84 20.88
C PHE A 146 -10.26 -3.46 20.23
N ALA A 147 -9.24 -2.71 20.66
CA ALA A 147 -8.80 -1.47 20.03
C ALA A 147 -7.27 -1.29 20.16
N SER A 148 -6.68 -0.55 19.24
CA SER A 148 -5.26 -0.18 19.26
C SER A 148 -5.07 1.30 18.95
N SER A 149 -3.81 1.72 18.81
CA SER A 149 -3.45 3.05 18.36
C SER A 149 -2.07 3.09 17.71
N PHE A 150 -1.85 4.09 16.87
CA PHE A 150 -0.53 4.60 16.51
C PHE A 150 -0.18 5.72 17.49
N ALA A 151 0.94 5.58 18.22
CA ALA A 151 1.29 6.41 19.37
C ALA A 151 0.14 6.50 20.43
N GLY A 152 0.12 7.58 21.20
CA GLY A 152 -0.92 7.87 22.20
C GLY A 152 -0.47 7.81 23.66
N ASP A 153 0.84 7.78 23.90
CA ASP A 153 1.42 7.80 25.24
C ASP A 153 0.75 8.84 26.14
N GLY A 154 0.42 8.43 27.37
CA GLY A 154 -0.27 9.28 28.34
C GLY A 154 -1.80 9.30 28.25
N LEU A 155 -2.44 8.55 27.34
CA LEU A 155 -3.90 8.41 27.33
C LEU A 155 -4.41 7.83 28.65
N ASP A 156 -5.44 8.44 29.23
CA ASP A 156 -6.13 7.89 30.39
C ASP A 156 -7.03 6.70 29.97
N VAL A 157 -6.48 5.48 30.09
CA VAL A 157 -7.16 4.24 29.69
C VAL A 157 -8.40 3.95 30.54
N ASP A 158 -8.43 4.34 31.82
CA ASP A 158 -9.59 4.10 32.69
C ASP A 158 -10.74 5.06 32.31
N ALA A 159 -10.43 6.33 32.00
CA ALA A 159 -11.39 7.26 31.45
C ALA A 159 -11.90 6.81 30.07
N MET A 160 -11.02 6.27 29.22
CA MET A 160 -11.39 5.69 27.92
C MET A 160 -12.37 4.53 28.10
N ARG A 161 -12.07 3.55 28.95
CA ARG A 161 -12.96 2.41 29.23
C ARG A 161 -14.30 2.85 29.82
N SER A 162 -14.26 3.83 30.73
CA SER A 162 -15.47 4.41 31.33
C SER A 162 -16.37 5.06 30.26
N ALA A 163 -15.79 5.84 29.35
CA ALA A 163 -16.51 6.47 28.26
C ALA A 163 -16.97 5.47 27.18
N ALA A 164 -16.24 4.37 27.00
CA ALA A 164 -16.64 3.26 26.13
C ALA A 164 -17.78 2.42 26.71
N GLY A 165 -18.09 2.57 28.00
CA GLY A 165 -19.08 1.76 28.71
C GLY A 165 -18.73 0.26 28.76
N SER A 166 -17.46 -0.09 28.53
CA SER A 166 -16.98 -1.47 28.46
C SER A 166 -15.52 -1.58 28.87
N ASN A 167 -15.13 -2.76 29.36
CA ASN A 167 -13.73 -3.07 29.63
C ASN A 167 -13.00 -3.40 28.33
N VAL A 168 -12.56 -2.37 27.59
CA VAL A 168 -11.84 -2.51 26.30
C VAL A 168 -10.53 -3.28 26.48
N TYR A 169 -10.26 -4.23 25.58
CA TYR A 169 -8.96 -4.88 25.40
C TYR A 169 -8.08 -3.95 24.56
N PHE A 170 -7.16 -3.24 25.21
CA PHE A 170 -6.41 -2.15 24.57
C PHE A 170 -4.94 -2.50 24.36
N VAL A 171 -4.50 -2.47 23.10
CA VAL A 171 -3.12 -2.77 22.66
C VAL A 171 -2.56 -1.59 21.85
N PRO A 172 -2.16 -0.49 22.50
CA PRO A 172 -1.67 0.69 21.81
C PRO A 172 -0.22 0.55 21.35
N ASN A 173 0.21 1.41 20.44
CA ASN A 173 1.62 1.69 20.17
C ASN A 173 2.20 2.71 21.17
N PHE A 174 2.10 2.40 22.46
CA PHE A 174 2.80 3.17 23.51
C PHE A 174 4.28 2.77 23.55
N HIS A 175 5.13 3.73 23.87
CA HIS A 175 6.57 3.55 23.80
C HIS A 175 7.13 3.01 25.12
N PRO A 176 7.98 1.95 25.09
CA PRO A 176 8.66 1.45 26.26
C PRO A 176 9.38 2.55 27.04
N GLY A 177 9.11 2.63 28.34
CA GLY A 177 9.71 3.63 29.23
C GLY A 177 9.06 5.02 29.20
N GLN A 178 8.09 5.29 28.31
CA GLN A 178 7.35 6.56 28.28
C GLN A 178 5.96 6.47 28.93
N SER A 179 5.37 5.27 28.96
CA SER A 179 4.06 4.99 29.56
C SER A 179 4.12 3.86 30.60
N SER A 180 3.15 3.81 31.51
CA SER A 180 2.93 2.65 32.38
C SER A 180 2.20 1.54 31.62
N THR A 181 2.53 0.28 31.91
CA THR A 181 1.83 -0.89 31.35
C THR A 181 0.62 -1.33 32.18
N ASP A 182 0.40 -0.75 33.36
CA ASP A 182 -0.58 -1.24 34.34
C ASP A 182 -1.99 -1.34 33.76
N LYS A 183 -2.37 -0.37 32.92
CA LYS A 183 -3.73 -0.20 32.42
C LYS A 183 -3.98 -0.76 31.02
N ILE A 184 -2.94 -1.13 30.28
CA ILE A 184 -3.04 -1.72 28.94
C ILE A 184 -2.98 -3.25 28.99
N ASP A 185 -3.51 -3.91 27.98
CA ASP A 185 -3.54 -5.38 27.86
C ASP A 185 -2.36 -5.95 27.08
N GLY A 186 -1.72 -5.09 26.30
CA GLY A 186 -0.53 -5.36 25.52
C GLY A 186 0.01 -4.08 24.90
N ALA A 187 1.04 -4.18 24.08
CA ALA A 187 1.44 -3.07 23.22
C ALA A 187 1.90 -3.54 21.84
N LEU A 188 1.69 -2.67 20.86
CA LEU A 188 2.12 -2.78 19.47
C LEU A 188 3.45 -2.06 19.28
N ASN A 189 4.41 -2.71 18.63
CA ASN A 189 5.55 -1.99 18.07
C ASN A 189 5.25 -1.65 16.60
N TRP A 190 5.33 -0.36 16.23
CA TRP A 190 5.21 0.10 14.85
C TRP A 190 6.48 -0.12 14.03
N MET A 191 7.66 -0.05 14.67
CA MET A 191 8.95 -0.05 13.99
C MET A 191 9.26 -1.44 13.42
N GLY A 192 8.80 -1.66 12.19
CA GLY A 192 9.00 -2.87 11.42
C GLY A 192 10.32 -2.92 10.65
N TRP A 193 11.15 -1.89 10.75
CA TRP A 193 12.44 -1.76 10.03
C TRP A 193 13.57 -1.37 10.97
N ASP A 194 14.80 -1.73 10.58
CA ASP A 194 15.99 -1.26 11.27
C ASP A 194 16.13 0.25 11.13
N SER A 195 16.48 0.92 12.23
CA SER A 195 16.50 2.38 12.32
C SER A 195 17.68 2.88 13.13
N ASN A 196 17.83 4.19 13.25
CA ASN A 196 18.73 4.81 14.22
C ASN A 196 18.04 5.09 15.57
N GLY A 197 16.87 4.51 15.84
CA GLY A 197 16.09 4.76 17.06
C GLY A 197 15.29 6.08 17.08
N ASN A 198 15.42 6.92 16.05
CA ASN A 198 14.71 8.20 15.90
C ASN A 198 13.89 8.25 14.60
N ASN A 199 13.27 7.13 14.24
CA ASN A 199 12.44 7.00 13.04
C ASN A 199 13.16 7.41 11.74
N LYS A 200 14.46 7.08 11.61
CA LYS A 200 15.28 7.25 10.40
C LYS A 200 16.16 6.04 10.18
N ALA A 201 16.66 5.87 8.95
CA ALA A 201 17.59 4.79 8.64
C ALA A 201 18.81 4.78 9.58
N PRO A 202 19.44 3.61 9.78
CA PRO A 202 20.70 3.52 10.51
C PRO A 202 21.72 4.55 10.02
N SER A 203 22.29 5.30 10.95
CA SER A 203 23.15 6.44 10.64
C SER A 203 24.14 6.68 11.79
N ASN A 204 25.30 7.27 11.48
CA ASN A 204 26.33 7.62 12.45
C ASN A 204 26.79 6.45 13.35
N GLY A 205 26.79 5.22 12.82
CA GLY A 205 27.15 4.01 13.57
C GLY A 205 26.12 3.56 14.60
N HIS A 206 24.93 4.18 14.62
CA HIS A 206 23.83 3.79 15.50
C HIS A 206 22.79 2.97 14.72
N THR A 207 22.46 1.79 15.23
CA THR A 207 21.46 0.88 14.66
C THR A 207 20.63 0.30 15.79
N VAL A 208 19.31 0.38 15.63
CA VAL A 208 18.30 -0.26 16.45
C VAL A 208 17.56 -1.21 15.52
N THR A 209 17.74 -2.51 15.73
CA THR A 209 17.10 -3.52 14.88
C THR A 209 15.65 -3.74 15.28
N VAL A 210 14.87 -4.35 14.40
CA VAL A 210 13.51 -4.80 14.75
C VAL A 210 13.52 -5.73 15.98
N ALA A 211 14.53 -6.59 16.09
CA ALA A 211 14.70 -7.50 17.23
C ALA A 211 15.03 -6.78 18.54
N ASP A 212 15.77 -5.66 18.49
CA ASP A 212 15.99 -4.80 19.67
C ASP A 212 14.68 -4.17 20.14
N GLY A 213 13.83 -3.76 19.18
CA GLY A 213 12.46 -3.34 19.44
C GLY A 213 11.63 -4.43 20.13
N ASP A 214 11.63 -5.66 19.59
CA ASP A 214 10.94 -6.80 20.21
C ASP A 214 11.38 -7.00 21.67
N ASN A 215 12.69 -7.01 21.92
CA ASN A 215 13.26 -7.23 23.25
C ASN A 215 12.85 -6.09 24.22
N SER A 216 12.86 -4.84 23.75
CA SER A 216 12.46 -3.67 24.54
C SER A 216 10.99 -3.75 24.97
N TYR A 217 10.09 -4.04 24.02
CA TYR A 217 8.66 -4.19 24.32
C TYR A 217 8.38 -5.39 25.22
N GLN A 218 8.99 -6.54 24.96
CA GLN A 218 8.78 -7.74 25.78
C GLN A 218 9.28 -7.54 27.22
N SER A 219 10.43 -6.90 27.40
CA SER A 219 10.96 -6.57 28.73
C SER A 219 10.03 -5.63 29.49
N TRP A 220 9.52 -4.59 28.82
CA TRP A 220 8.61 -3.59 29.41
C TRP A 220 7.23 -4.17 29.73
N LEU A 221 6.69 -5.03 28.87
CA LEU A 221 5.36 -5.64 29.03
C LEU A 221 5.33 -6.80 30.05
N GLY A 222 6.47 -7.44 30.31
CA GLY A 222 6.55 -8.62 31.15
C GLY A 222 5.72 -9.78 30.59
N THR A 223 4.56 -10.04 31.21
CA THR A 223 3.65 -11.14 30.80
C THR A 223 2.50 -10.68 29.89
N LYS A 224 2.35 -9.37 29.68
CA LYS A 224 1.30 -8.80 28.80
C LYS A 224 1.60 -9.09 27.33
N LYS A 225 0.57 -8.98 26.47
CA LYS A 225 0.69 -9.39 25.07
C LYS A 225 1.53 -8.41 24.26
N TYR A 226 2.46 -8.93 23.48
CA TYR A 226 3.21 -8.16 22.50
C TYR A 226 2.63 -8.37 21.10
N MET A 227 2.34 -7.27 20.39
CA MET A 227 1.98 -7.28 18.98
C MET A 227 3.20 -6.86 18.15
N ALA A 228 3.79 -7.84 17.47
CA ALA A 228 5.04 -7.67 16.74
C ALA A 228 4.78 -7.16 15.31
N PRO A 229 5.57 -6.18 14.80
CA PRO A 229 5.42 -5.67 13.46
C PRO A 229 6.00 -6.65 12.43
N VAL A 230 5.35 -6.71 11.27
CA VAL A 230 5.85 -7.33 10.05
C VAL A 230 5.68 -6.34 8.92
N SER A 231 6.76 -5.96 8.25
CA SER A 231 6.71 -5.02 7.13
C SER A 231 7.80 -5.32 6.10
N PRO A 232 7.55 -5.11 4.79
CA PRO A 232 8.55 -5.42 3.78
C PRO A 232 9.53 -4.31 3.47
N TRP A 233 9.03 -3.08 3.28
CA TRP A 233 9.78 -1.97 2.70
C TRP A 233 9.26 -0.66 3.28
N PHE A 234 9.99 0.44 3.15
CA PHE A 234 9.47 1.76 3.47
C PHE A 234 10.18 2.77 2.59
N PHE A 235 9.41 3.62 1.92
CA PHE A 235 9.93 4.75 1.16
C PHE A 235 8.85 5.81 0.99
N THR A 236 9.22 7.08 1.16
CA THR A 236 8.33 8.21 0.92
C THR A 236 9.07 9.37 0.28
N HIS A 237 8.38 10.15 -0.56
CA HIS A 237 8.98 11.22 -1.36
C HIS A 237 8.02 12.37 -1.68
N PHE A 238 7.35 12.86 -0.64
CA PHE A 238 6.48 14.04 -0.71
C PHE A 238 7.30 15.34 -0.69
N GLY A 239 7.24 16.11 -1.78
CA GLY A 239 7.88 17.41 -1.91
C GLY A 239 7.02 18.58 -1.43
N PRO A 240 7.36 19.83 -1.84
CA PRO A 240 6.61 21.04 -1.51
C PRO A 240 5.19 21.10 -2.09
N GLU A 241 4.82 20.17 -2.97
CA GLU A 241 3.48 20.09 -3.55
C GLU A 241 2.39 19.67 -2.54
N VAL A 242 2.79 19.18 -1.36
CA VAL A 242 1.87 18.88 -0.25
C VAL A 242 2.30 19.60 1.04
N SER A 243 1.37 19.77 1.97
CA SER A 243 1.63 20.44 3.25
C SER A 243 2.36 19.57 4.29
N TYR A 244 2.48 18.27 4.02
CA TYR A 244 3.05 17.23 4.90
C TYR A 244 4.29 16.58 4.28
N SER A 245 5.19 17.40 3.73
CA SER A 245 6.39 16.93 3.02
C SER A 245 7.25 15.97 3.85
N LYS A 246 7.80 14.96 3.18
CA LYS A 246 8.43 13.76 3.75
C LYS A 246 9.40 13.17 2.72
N ASN A 247 10.65 12.87 3.07
CA ASN A 247 11.60 12.28 2.12
C ASN A 247 12.69 11.40 2.78
N TRP A 248 12.40 10.10 2.96
CA TRP A 248 13.38 9.13 3.49
C TRP A 248 13.00 7.69 3.12
N VAL A 249 13.93 6.77 3.39
CA VAL A 249 13.81 5.34 3.15
C VAL A 249 14.40 4.57 4.35
N PHE A 250 13.83 3.41 4.69
CA PHE A 250 14.45 2.46 5.63
C PHE A 250 15.09 1.29 4.86
N PRO A 251 16.11 0.62 5.43
CA PRO A 251 16.62 -0.62 4.86
C PRO A 251 15.53 -1.71 4.85
N GLY A 252 15.00 -2.03 3.68
CA GLY A 252 14.00 -3.09 3.49
C GLY A 252 14.58 -4.46 3.12
N GLY A 253 15.70 -4.49 2.39
CA GLY A 253 16.51 -5.69 2.16
C GLY A 253 15.78 -7.03 1.96
N SER A 254 16.23 -8.06 2.69
CA SER A 254 15.58 -9.37 2.85
C SER A 254 14.55 -9.41 4.00
N LEU A 255 14.24 -8.25 4.59
CA LEU A 255 13.58 -8.12 5.89
C LEU A 255 12.28 -8.91 6.01
N ILE A 256 11.38 -8.85 5.02
CA ILE A 256 10.11 -9.58 5.09
C ILE A 256 10.29 -11.09 5.24
N PHE A 257 11.27 -11.66 4.53
CA PHE A 257 11.55 -13.09 4.57
C PHE A 257 12.20 -13.47 5.91
N ASP A 258 13.18 -12.70 6.35
CA ASP A 258 13.88 -12.95 7.62
C ASP A 258 12.93 -12.78 8.81
N ARG A 259 12.08 -11.75 8.75
CA ARG A 259 11.11 -11.43 9.79
C ARG A 259 10.08 -12.53 9.96
N TRP A 260 9.55 -13.09 8.87
CA TRP A 260 8.63 -14.22 8.97
C TRP A 260 9.26 -15.46 9.58
N ASN A 261 10.54 -15.74 9.29
CA ASN A 261 11.25 -16.83 9.96
C ASN A 261 11.43 -16.55 11.47
N GLN A 262 11.75 -15.32 11.85
CA GLN A 262 11.81 -14.92 13.26
C GLN A 262 10.46 -15.07 13.95
N VAL A 263 9.36 -14.69 13.29
CA VAL A 263 7.99 -14.87 13.81
C VAL A 263 7.70 -16.32 14.16
N LEU A 264 8.04 -17.28 13.28
CA LEU A 264 7.85 -18.71 13.54
C LEU A 264 8.69 -19.21 14.72
N GLN A 265 9.91 -18.69 14.89
CA GLN A 265 10.80 -19.07 15.98
C GLN A 265 10.35 -18.48 17.32
N LYS A 266 9.99 -17.19 17.34
CA LYS A 266 9.65 -16.42 18.54
C LYS A 266 8.22 -16.67 19.02
N ARG A 267 7.32 -17.08 18.11
CA ARG A 267 5.90 -17.35 18.40
C ARG A 267 5.23 -16.19 19.15
N PHE A 268 5.39 -14.97 18.65
CA PHE A 268 4.73 -13.80 19.22
C PHE A 268 3.22 -14.04 19.34
N PRO A 269 2.53 -13.52 20.37
CA PRO A 269 1.11 -13.80 20.57
C PRO A 269 0.21 -13.06 19.57
N MET A 270 0.65 -11.90 19.06
CA MET A 270 -0.06 -11.12 18.06
C MET A 270 0.94 -10.55 17.05
N LEU A 271 0.51 -10.37 15.81
CA LEU A 271 1.26 -9.71 14.74
C LEU A 271 0.41 -8.60 14.14
N GLU A 272 1.05 -7.51 13.71
CA GLU A 272 0.45 -6.55 12.78
C GLU A 272 1.33 -6.39 11.55
N ILE A 273 0.75 -6.65 10.38
CA ILE A 273 1.37 -6.34 9.10
C ILE A 273 1.19 -4.84 8.85
N VAL A 274 2.30 -4.14 8.71
CA VAL A 274 2.37 -2.69 8.46
C VAL A 274 2.79 -2.53 7.00
N THR A 275 1.89 -2.39 6.04
CA THR A 275 0.43 -2.14 6.12
C THR A 275 -0.33 -2.79 4.95
N TRP A 276 -1.66 -2.70 4.91
CA TRP A 276 -2.47 -3.09 3.76
C TRP A 276 -2.37 -2.07 2.62
N ASN A 277 -2.54 -0.78 2.88
CA ASN A 277 -2.77 0.24 1.83
C ASN A 277 -2.03 1.56 2.06
N ASP A 278 -0.99 1.64 2.90
CA ASP A 278 -0.21 2.87 2.99
C ASP A 278 0.75 3.00 1.79
N TYR A 279 0.21 3.54 0.69
CA TYR A 279 0.92 3.74 -0.57
C TYR A 279 1.97 4.86 -0.47
N GLY A 280 1.66 5.94 0.26
CA GLY A 280 2.54 7.09 0.45
C GLY A 280 3.86 6.77 1.16
N GLU A 281 3.87 5.74 1.99
CA GLU A 281 5.06 5.25 2.70
C GLU A 281 5.60 3.91 2.13
N SER A 282 5.03 3.44 1.01
CA SER A 282 5.51 2.31 0.21
C SER A 282 5.61 0.97 0.97
N HIS A 283 4.86 0.80 2.04
CA HIS A 283 4.88 -0.43 2.85
C HIS A 283 3.60 -1.25 2.79
N TYR A 284 2.74 -0.95 1.82
CA TYR A 284 1.55 -1.72 1.51
C TYR A 284 1.90 -3.14 1.04
N VAL A 285 1.05 -4.11 1.42
CA VAL A 285 1.01 -5.48 0.85
C VAL A 285 -0.31 -5.76 0.13
N GLY A 286 -1.29 -4.85 0.26
CA GLY A 286 -2.54 -4.89 -0.46
C GLY A 286 -2.39 -4.40 -1.91
N PRO A 287 -3.43 -4.60 -2.72
CA PRO A 287 -3.34 -4.34 -4.16
C PRO A 287 -3.43 -2.84 -4.49
N LEU A 288 -2.70 -2.39 -5.51
CA LEU A 288 -2.80 -1.02 -6.06
C LEU A 288 -4.20 -0.71 -6.60
N LYS A 289 -4.91 -1.70 -7.13
CA LYS A 289 -6.27 -1.51 -7.64
C LYS A 289 -7.32 -1.30 -6.53
N SER A 290 -6.95 -1.42 -5.26
CA SER A 290 -7.85 -1.11 -4.14
C SER A 290 -8.27 0.36 -4.25
N PRO A 291 -9.57 0.71 -4.22
CA PRO A 291 -10.00 2.11 -4.37
C PRO A 291 -9.42 3.02 -3.28
N HIS A 292 -8.78 4.11 -3.70
CA HIS A 292 -8.23 5.14 -2.82
C HIS A 292 -8.03 6.43 -3.64
N TYR A 293 -7.95 7.56 -2.95
CA TYR A 293 -7.57 8.83 -3.57
C TYR A 293 -6.05 8.99 -3.57
N ASP A 294 -5.54 9.78 -4.50
CA ASP A 294 -4.11 10.07 -4.62
C ASP A 294 -3.68 11.23 -3.71
N ASP A 295 -3.03 10.91 -2.59
CA ASP A 295 -2.41 11.87 -1.67
C ASP A 295 -1.09 12.48 -2.20
N GLY A 296 -0.70 12.13 -3.43
CA GLY A 296 0.53 12.54 -4.08
C GLY A 296 1.53 11.41 -4.32
N ASN A 297 1.25 10.21 -3.77
CA ASN A 297 2.11 9.03 -3.84
C ASN A 297 2.24 8.40 -5.23
N SER A 298 1.27 8.64 -6.12
CA SER A 298 1.20 7.95 -7.42
C SER A 298 2.46 8.13 -8.29
N LYS A 299 3.23 9.19 -8.05
CA LYS A 299 4.54 9.47 -8.67
C LYS A 299 5.56 8.34 -8.49
N TRP A 300 5.54 7.67 -7.33
CA TRP A 300 6.43 6.53 -7.04
C TRP A 300 5.72 5.19 -6.86
N VAL A 301 4.39 5.19 -6.78
CA VAL A 301 3.55 4.00 -6.58
C VAL A 301 3.00 3.43 -7.89
N ASN A 302 2.78 4.26 -8.91
CA ASN A 302 2.29 3.76 -10.20
C ASN A 302 3.21 2.66 -10.75
N ASP A 303 2.61 1.54 -11.16
CA ASP A 303 3.30 0.36 -11.67
C ASP A 303 4.25 -0.36 -10.68
N MET A 304 4.07 -0.16 -9.36
CA MET A 304 4.84 -0.83 -8.30
C MET A 304 3.99 -1.81 -7.47
N PRO A 305 3.49 -2.93 -8.03
CA PRO A 305 2.71 -3.87 -7.25
C PRO A 305 3.54 -4.51 -6.13
N HIS A 306 2.93 -4.72 -4.97
CA HIS A 306 3.54 -5.33 -3.78
C HIS A 306 2.85 -6.65 -3.36
N ASP A 307 1.89 -7.14 -4.15
CA ASP A 307 1.10 -8.35 -3.87
C ASP A 307 1.99 -9.60 -3.73
N GLY A 308 3.16 -9.63 -4.38
CA GLY A 308 4.16 -10.69 -4.19
C GLY A 308 4.63 -10.84 -2.73
N TRP A 309 4.66 -9.78 -1.93
CA TRP A 309 4.96 -9.88 -0.50
C TRP A 309 3.80 -10.43 0.32
N LEU A 310 2.55 -10.17 -0.08
CA LEU A 310 1.39 -10.84 0.52
C LEU A 310 1.44 -12.34 0.21
N ASP A 311 1.73 -12.70 -1.04
CA ASP A 311 1.90 -14.07 -1.51
C ASP A 311 3.03 -14.81 -0.79
N LEU A 312 4.15 -14.14 -0.54
CA LEU A 312 5.25 -14.64 0.30
C LEU A 312 4.74 -14.92 1.72
N SER A 313 3.92 -14.04 2.27
CA SER A 313 3.46 -14.09 3.65
C SER A 313 2.42 -15.20 3.92
N LYS A 314 1.55 -15.55 2.96
CA LYS A 314 0.44 -16.50 3.16
C LYS A 314 0.86 -17.83 3.82
N PRO A 315 1.85 -18.59 3.29
CA PRO A 315 2.26 -19.85 3.91
C PRO A 315 2.93 -19.65 5.29
N PHE A 316 3.58 -18.51 5.54
CA PHE A 316 4.12 -18.19 6.86
C PHE A 316 3.01 -17.90 7.87
N ILE A 317 1.97 -17.17 7.48
CA ILE A 317 0.78 -16.94 8.31
C ILE A 317 0.12 -18.27 8.69
N ALA A 318 -0.04 -19.17 7.72
CA ALA A 318 -0.59 -20.50 7.97
C ALA A 318 0.27 -21.31 8.97
N ALA A 319 1.59 -21.34 8.76
CA ALA A 319 2.54 -22.00 9.65
C ALA A 319 2.51 -21.41 11.07
N TYR A 320 2.51 -20.07 11.17
CA TYR A 320 2.42 -19.33 12.42
C TYR A 320 1.16 -19.73 13.19
N LYS A 321 -0.01 -19.66 12.56
CA LYS A 321 -1.31 -19.96 13.20
C LYS A 321 -1.44 -21.40 13.67
N ALA A 322 -0.73 -22.33 13.00
CA ALA A 322 -0.63 -23.73 13.39
C ALA A 322 0.44 -24.01 14.47
N GLY A 323 1.19 -22.99 14.90
CA GLY A 323 2.26 -23.13 15.90
C GLY A 323 3.53 -23.79 15.38
N ALA A 324 3.67 -23.93 14.06
CA ALA A 324 4.84 -24.51 13.42
C ALA A 324 6.06 -23.60 13.57
N SER A 325 7.25 -24.20 13.68
CA SER A 325 8.54 -23.48 13.71
C SER A 325 9.21 -23.39 12.34
N SER A 326 8.55 -23.89 11.30
CA SER A 326 9.02 -23.88 9.91
C SER A 326 7.83 -23.78 8.95
N ILE A 327 8.07 -23.13 7.82
CA ILE A 327 7.12 -22.99 6.72
C ILE A 327 7.07 -24.23 5.81
N ASN A 328 8.04 -25.15 5.89
CA ASN A 328 8.22 -26.18 4.86
C ASN A 328 6.97 -27.02 4.56
N ASP A 329 6.22 -27.41 5.59
CA ASP A 329 4.97 -28.19 5.43
C ASP A 329 3.80 -27.37 4.85
N TYR A 330 3.96 -26.06 4.68
CA TYR A 330 2.97 -25.11 4.17
C TYR A 330 3.30 -24.63 2.75
N ILE A 331 4.44 -25.05 2.19
CA ILE A 331 4.77 -24.84 0.77
C ILE A 331 4.10 -25.96 -0.05
N LYS A 332 3.14 -25.59 -0.90
CA LYS A 332 2.34 -26.54 -1.69
C LYS A 332 2.61 -26.50 -3.18
N GLU A 333 3.23 -25.43 -3.65
CA GLU A 333 3.54 -25.18 -5.04
C GLU A 333 4.91 -24.49 -5.15
N ASP A 334 5.55 -24.69 -6.30
CA ASP A 334 6.79 -23.96 -6.59
C ASP A 334 6.45 -22.48 -6.87
N LYS A 335 7.14 -21.57 -6.20
CA LYS A 335 7.01 -20.12 -6.41
C LYS A 335 8.38 -19.45 -6.36
N ILE A 336 8.58 -18.47 -7.24
CA ILE A 336 9.67 -17.48 -7.13
C ILE A 336 9.01 -16.14 -6.85
N ILE A 337 9.46 -15.42 -5.82
CA ILE A 337 9.06 -14.06 -5.50
C ILE A 337 10.34 -13.22 -5.59
N TYR A 338 10.28 -12.08 -6.27
CA TYR A 338 11.44 -11.22 -6.43
C TYR A 338 11.08 -9.76 -6.27
N TRP A 339 12.04 -8.97 -5.78
CA TRP A 339 11.87 -7.52 -5.67
C TRP A 339 13.20 -6.79 -5.85
N TYR A 340 13.10 -5.57 -6.37
CA TYR A 340 14.21 -4.67 -6.63
C TYR A 340 13.71 -3.25 -6.90
N ARG A 341 14.60 -2.27 -6.88
CA ARG A 341 14.29 -0.89 -7.27
C ARG A 341 14.40 -0.70 -8.78
N ARG A 342 13.53 0.16 -9.33
CA ARG A 342 13.54 0.51 -10.77
C ARG A 342 14.81 1.21 -11.22
N THR A 343 15.55 1.83 -10.32
CA THR A 343 16.82 2.52 -10.62
C THR A 343 17.92 2.08 -9.64
N LEU A 344 19.17 2.20 -10.08
CA LEU A 344 20.32 2.02 -9.19
C LEU A 344 20.40 3.21 -8.22
N ARG A 345 20.83 2.97 -6.97
CA ARG A 345 20.83 3.99 -5.90
C ARG A 345 21.63 5.24 -6.24
N THR A 346 22.64 5.11 -7.10
CA THR A 346 23.56 6.19 -7.47
C THR A 346 23.07 7.02 -8.65
N LEU A 347 21.92 6.68 -9.27
CA LEU A 347 21.33 7.53 -10.29
C LEU A 347 21.09 8.93 -9.69
N ASP A 348 21.43 9.96 -10.46
CA ASP A 348 21.26 11.35 -10.07
C ASP A 348 20.03 11.93 -10.77
N CYS A 349 19.08 12.40 -9.97
CA CYS A 349 17.84 13.02 -10.43
C CYS A 349 17.72 14.48 -10.00
N ASP A 350 18.75 15.07 -9.39
CA ASP A 350 18.66 16.39 -8.73
C ASP A 350 18.11 17.49 -9.64
N SER A 351 18.44 17.44 -10.93
CA SER A 351 18.01 18.46 -11.90
C SER A 351 16.51 18.48 -12.18
N THR A 352 15.80 17.36 -11.95
CA THR A 352 14.37 17.19 -12.25
C THR A 352 13.54 16.81 -11.03
N ASP A 353 14.18 16.44 -9.92
CA ASP A 353 13.54 15.95 -8.72
C ASP A 353 12.68 17.02 -8.03
N THR A 354 11.61 16.60 -7.34
CA THR A 354 10.68 17.51 -6.66
C THR A 354 11.19 17.99 -5.31
N THR A 355 12.16 17.28 -4.71
CA THR A 355 12.72 17.61 -3.39
C THR A 355 14.12 18.23 -3.46
N ALA A 356 14.88 17.98 -4.54
CA ALA A 356 16.23 18.49 -4.71
C ALA A 356 16.27 20.02 -4.84
N GLY A 357 16.97 20.67 -3.90
CA GLY A 357 17.06 22.14 -3.87
C GLY A 357 15.73 22.85 -3.57
N ARG A 358 14.70 22.12 -3.10
CA ARG A 358 13.36 22.67 -2.80
C ARG A 358 13.04 22.64 -1.31
N PRO A 359 13.05 23.78 -0.59
CA PRO A 359 12.54 23.83 0.78
C PRO A 359 11.04 23.52 0.82
N ALA A 360 10.60 22.85 1.88
CA ALA A 360 9.20 22.53 2.12
C ALA A 360 8.86 22.63 3.61
N ASN A 361 7.59 22.39 3.97
CA ASN A 361 7.21 22.28 5.38
C ASN A 361 7.97 21.12 6.03
N ASN A 362 8.69 21.39 7.11
CA ASN A 362 9.44 20.39 7.85
C ASN A 362 9.15 20.42 9.36
N ASN A 363 7.94 20.82 9.76
CA ASN A 363 7.54 20.83 11.17
C ASN A 363 7.66 19.45 11.83
N SER A 364 7.53 18.37 11.04
CA SER A 364 7.68 16.98 11.48
C SER A 364 9.15 16.53 11.62
N GLY A 365 10.11 17.29 11.07
CA GLY A 365 11.52 16.88 10.98
C GLY A 365 11.78 15.74 9.99
N ASN A 366 10.81 15.43 9.13
CA ASN A 366 10.82 14.27 8.24
C ASN A 366 11.10 14.61 6.76
N TYR A 367 11.33 15.88 6.43
CA TYR A 367 11.67 16.33 5.08
C TYR A 367 13.16 16.61 4.94
N PHE A 368 13.78 16.00 3.93
CA PHE A 368 15.18 16.17 3.55
C PHE A 368 15.23 16.57 2.07
N MET A 369 16.04 17.55 1.73
CA MET A 369 16.15 17.99 0.33
C MET A 369 17.07 17.06 -0.47
N GLY A 370 16.61 16.63 -1.65
CA GLY A 370 17.40 15.83 -2.59
C GLY A 370 17.15 14.33 -2.45
N ARG A 371 18.18 13.53 -2.68
CA ARG A 371 18.05 12.07 -2.55
C ARG A 371 17.53 11.69 -1.15
N PRO A 372 16.58 10.75 -1.01
CA PRO A 372 15.93 10.44 0.26
C PRO A 372 16.91 10.12 1.38
N ASP A 373 16.69 10.65 2.59
CA ASP A 373 17.51 10.28 3.74
C ASP A 373 17.51 8.75 3.95
N GLY A 374 18.68 8.18 4.22
CA GLY A 374 18.85 6.73 4.33
C GLY A 374 19.18 5.98 3.03
N TRP A 375 19.21 6.65 1.87
CA TRP A 375 19.48 6.01 0.57
C TRP A 375 20.77 5.19 0.51
N GLN A 376 21.79 5.54 1.32
CA GLN A 376 23.08 4.85 1.39
C GLN A 376 22.96 3.43 1.94
N THR A 377 21.92 3.17 2.73
CA THR A 377 21.65 1.84 3.32
C THR A 377 21.07 0.85 2.32
N MET A 378 20.76 1.31 1.10
CA MET A 378 20.02 0.52 0.12
C MET A 378 20.93 -0.15 -0.88
N ASP A 379 20.70 -1.43 -1.16
CA ASP A 379 21.54 -2.25 -2.04
C ASP A 379 21.08 -2.25 -3.50
N ASP A 380 22.03 -2.30 -4.43
CA ASP A 380 21.78 -2.49 -5.86
C ASP A 380 21.75 -4.00 -6.21
N VAL A 381 20.73 -4.68 -5.68
CA VAL A 381 20.50 -6.12 -5.90
C VAL A 381 19.04 -6.42 -6.21
N ILE A 382 18.82 -7.58 -6.81
CA ILE A 382 17.53 -8.26 -6.89
C ILE A 382 17.50 -9.29 -5.77
N TYR A 383 16.50 -9.19 -4.92
CA TYR A 383 16.18 -10.19 -3.92
C TYR A 383 15.30 -11.25 -4.56
N VAL A 384 15.62 -12.52 -4.32
CA VAL A 384 14.90 -13.67 -4.88
C VAL A 384 14.59 -14.65 -3.77
N ALA A 385 13.32 -14.69 -3.35
CA ALA A 385 12.79 -15.71 -2.47
C ALA A 385 12.17 -16.84 -3.31
N SER A 386 12.43 -18.08 -2.94
CA SER A 386 11.90 -19.26 -3.59
C SER A 386 11.22 -20.16 -2.58
N PHE A 387 10.05 -20.66 -2.94
CA PHE A 387 9.33 -21.70 -2.21
C PHE A 387 9.28 -22.91 -3.13
N LEU A 388 10.08 -23.93 -2.85
CA LEU A 388 10.20 -25.08 -3.74
C LEU A 388 9.70 -26.37 -3.06
N THR A 389 8.88 -27.13 -3.76
CA THR A 389 8.42 -28.47 -3.32
C THR A 389 9.51 -29.53 -3.44
N GLN A 390 10.47 -29.31 -4.34
CA GLN A 390 11.66 -30.14 -4.56
C GLN A 390 12.85 -29.24 -4.92
N PRO A 391 14.10 -29.65 -4.61
CA PRO A 391 15.27 -28.89 -5.02
C PRO A 391 15.29 -28.60 -6.52
N GLY A 392 15.92 -27.50 -6.91
CA GLY A 392 16.07 -27.12 -8.31
C GLY A 392 17.11 -26.03 -8.51
N THR A 393 17.38 -25.70 -9.77
CA THR A 393 18.36 -24.69 -10.14
C THR A 393 17.64 -23.44 -10.64
N ILE A 394 17.82 -22.32 -9.94
CA ILE A 394 17.25 -21.03 -10.30
C ILE A 394 18.28 -20.21 -11.06
N THR A 395 17.94 -19.73 -12.26
CA THR A 395 18.78 -18.81 -13.04
C THR A 395 18.08 -17.46 -13.15
N VAL A 396 18.81 -16.41 -12.81
CA VAL A 396 18.37 -15.02 -12.86
C VAL A 396 19.29 -14.23 -13.77
N GLN A 397 18.71 -13.57 -14.77
CA GLN A 397 19.41 -12.64 -15.65
C GLN A 397 19.04 -11.21 -15.27
N SER A 398 20.02 -10.32 -15.21
CA SER A 398 19.83 -8.91 -14.90
C SER A 398 20.89 -8.07 -15.62
N GLY A 399 20.46 -7.14 -16.47
CA GLY A 399 21.32 -6.22 -17.21
C GLY A 399 22.49 -6.87 -17.94
N GLY A 400 22.22 -7.99 -18.62
CA GLY A 400 23.21 -8.76 -19.38
C GLY A 400 24.09 -9.70 -18.54
N GLN A 401 23.99 -9.66 -17.21
CA GLN A 401 24.60 -10.63 -16.31
C GLN A 401 23.65 -11.81 -16.05
N SER A 402 24.20 -12.96 -15.67
CA SER A 402 23.43 -14.14 -15.27
C SER A 402 24.03 -14.74 -14.00
N LYS A 403 23.18 -15.05 -13.02
CA LYS A 403 23.53 -15.79 -11.82
C LYS A 403 22.67 -17.05 -11.75
N THR A 404 23.29 -18.17 -11.37
CA THR A 404 22.61 -19.44 -11.13
C THR A 404 22.79 -19.85 -9.67
N GLU A 405 21.72 -20.31 -9.05
CA GLU A 405 21.65 -20.71 -7.64
C GLU A 405 21.03 -22.12 -7.54
N ASN A 406 21.61 -23.00 -6.73
CA ASN A 406 21.01 -24.30 -6.43
C ASN A 406 20.13 -24.16 -5.19
N ALA A 407 18.82 -24.02 -5.40
CA ALA A 407 17.85 -23.80 -4.34
C ALA A 407 17.36 -25.15 -3.77
N PRO A 408 17.35 -25.32 -2.44
CA PRO A 408 16.78 -26.50 -1.80
C PRO A 408 15.25 -26.52 -1.90
N SER A 409 14.63 -27.65 -1.56
CA SER A 409 13.20 -27.65 -1.21
C SER A 409 12.96 -26.83 0.05
N GLY A 410 11.79 -26.23 0.17
CA GLY A 410 11.42 -25.33 1.25
C GLY A 410 11.58 -23.86 0.83
N ALA A 411 11.68 -22.99 1.83
CA ALA A 411 11.91 -21.56 1.63
C ALA A 411 13.40 -21.25 1.56
N HIS A 412 13.81 -20.47 0.56
CA HIS A 412 15.20 -20.05 0.38
C HIS A 412 15.26 -18.66 -0.25
N ILE A 413 16.16 -17.79 0.23
CA ILE A 413 16.38 -16.44 -0.30
C ILE A 413 17.85 -16.25 -0.68
N PHE A 414 18.09 -15.56 -1.79
CA PHE A 414 19.42 -15.14 -2.23
C PHE A 414 19.34 -13.82 -3.02
N THR A 415 20.48 -13.19 -3.26
CA THR A 415 20.58 -11.93 -4.01
C THR A 415 21.33 -12.10 -5.33
N VAL A 416 20.99 -11.24 -6.30
CA VAL A 416 21.64 -11.15 -7.62
C VAL A 416 21.99 -9.68 -7.86
N PRO A 417 23.20 -9.33 -8.36
CA PRO A 417 23.51 -7.93 -8.68
C PRO A 417 22.48 -7.31 -9.64
N ALA A 418 21.98 -6.14 -9.29
CA ALA A 418 21.06 -5.38 -10.14
C ALA A 418 21.82 -4.79 -11.34
N GLY A 419 21.20 -4.84 -12.52
CA GLY A 419 21.79 -4.36 -13.76
C GLY A 419 20.72 -3.78 -14.67
N VAL A 420 21.05 -2.68 -15.35
CA VAL A 420 20.13 -1.94 -16.24
C VAL A 420 19.66 -2.84 -17.39
N GLY A 421 18.35 -2.88 -17.63
CA GLY A 421 17.67 -3.72 -18.62
C GLY A 421 16.67 -4.67 -17.97
N GLN A 422 16.29 -5.72 -18.71
CA GLN A 422 15.31 -6.72 -18.28
C GLN A 422 15.84 -7.67 -17.21
N GLN A 423 14.93 -8.09 -16.32
CA GLN A 423 15.14 -9.14 -15.34
C GLN A 423 14.38 -10.41 -15.77
N LYS A 424 15.08 -11.54 -15.89
CA LYS A 424 14.48 -12.83 -16.27
C LYS A 424 14.78 -13.89 -15.24
N PHE A 425 13.82 -14.75 -14.97
CA PHE A 425 13.89 -15.77 -13.94
C PHE A 425 13.49 -17.12 -14.52
N SER A 426 14.16 -18.17 -14.09
CA SER A 426 13.78 -19.55 -14.43
C SER A 426 14.15 -20.51 -13.31
N LEU A 427 13.32 -21.53 -13.11
CA LEU A 427 13.57 -22.70 -12.26
C LEU A 427 13.67 -23.92 -13.17
N THR A 428 14.76 -24.68 -13.06
CA THR A 428 14.96 -25.91 -13.82
C THR A 428 15.22 -27.11 -12.90
N ARG A 429 14.81 -28.30 -13.35
CA ARG A 429 15.11 -29.58 -12.71
C ARG A 429 15.50 -30.60 -13.76
N SER A 430 16.70 -31.19 -13.64
CA SER A 430 17.23 -32.15 -14.62
C SER A 430 17.20 -31.63 -16.06
N GLY A 431 17.47 -30.33 -16.25
CA GLY A 431 17.44 -29.66 -17.55
C GLY A 431 16.04 -29.24 -18.06
N ASN A 432 14.96 -29.63 -17.38
CA ASN A 432 13.60 -29.23 -17.75
C ASN A 432 13.21 -27.93 -17.07
N ASN A 433 12.56 -27.02 -17.82
CA ASN A 433 11.99 -25.79 -17.30
C ASN A 433 10.72 -26.08 -16.48
N VAL A 434 10.69 -25.65 -15.22
CA VAL A 434 9.55 -25.79 -14.30
C VAL A 434 8.76 -24.47 -14.23
N LEU A 435 9.47 -23.36 -14.04
CA LEU A 435 8.91 -22.01 -14.03
C LEU A 435 9.83 -21.10 -14.82
N SER A 436 9.29 -20.17 -15.59
CA SER A 436 10.07 -19.10 -16.20
C SER A 436 9.23 -17.87 -16.48
N GLY A 437 9.85 -16.70 -16.43
CA GLY A 437 9.22 -15.45 -16.83
C GLY A 437 10.18 -14.28 -16.84
N THR A 438 9.70 -13.18 -17.41
CA THR A 438 10.40 -11.90 -17.48
C THR A 438 9.64 -10.92 -16.60
N SER A 439 10.35 -10.13 -15.81
CA SER A 439 9.73 -9.05 -15.05
C SER A 439 9.09 -8.02 -15.97
N LEU A 440 7.99 -7.42 -15.53
CA LEU A 440 7.31 -6.35 -16.26
C LEU A 440 7.96 -4.97 -16.05
N MET A 441 8.90 -4.87 -15.10
CA MET A 441 9.61 -3.64 -14.76
C MET A 441 11.09 -3.76 -15.11
N ASP A 442 11.58 -2.99 -16.08
CA ASP A 442 13.02 -2.95 -16.35
C ASP A 442 13.73 -2.06 -15.33
N ILE A 443 14.95 -2.44 -14.96
CA ILE A 443 15.85 -1.53 -14.26
C ILE A 443 16.36 -0.50 -15.28
N ALA A 444 16.12 0.78 -15.01
CA ALA A 444 16.45 1.87 -15.91
C ALA A 444 17.55 2.78 -15.34
N ASN A 445 18.23 3.48 -16.25
CA ASN A 445 19.17 4.56 -15.96
C ASN A 445 18.55 5.95 -16.21
N VAL A 446 17.23 6.04 -16.13
CA VAL A 446 16.43 7.26 -16.31
C VAL A 446 15.59 7.47 -15.07
N CYS A 447 15.49 8.72 -14.60
CA CYS A 447 14.70 9.08 -13.44
C CYS A 447 13.21 8.86 -13.73
N PRO A 448 12.54 7.90 -13.07
CA PRO A 448 11.12 7.67 -13.28
C PRO A 448 10.34 8.91 -12.85
N CYS A 449 9.54 9.47 -13.75
CA CYS A 449 8.87 10.76 -13.55
C CYS A 449 9.78 11.91 -13.11
N GLY A 450 11.07 11.86 -13.46
CA GLY A 450 12.04 12.88 -13.09
C GLY A 450 12.41 12.89 -11.60
N ILE A 451 11.97 11.93 -10.80
CA ILE A 451 12.19 11.89 -9.34
C ILE A 451 13.10 10.75 -8.91
N TYR A 452 13.61 10.85 -7.68
CA TYR A 452 14.14 9.70 -6.96
C TYR A 452 12.99 8.76 -6.58
N ASN A 453 13.01 7.53 -7.08
CA ASN A 453 12.06 6.49 -6.66
C ASN A 453 12.81 5.31 -6.03
N PHE A 454 12.70 5.21 -4.71
CA PHE A 454 13.26 4.12 -3.91
C PHE A 454 12.19 3.10 -3.48
N ASN A 455 10.99 3.17 -4.05
CA ASN A 455 10.00 2.11 -3.93
C ASN A 455 10.51 0.84 -4.62
N ALA A 456 10.04 -0.32 -4.17
CA ALA A 456 10.38 -1.59 -4.79
C ALA A 456 9.31 -1.97 -5.81
N TYR A 457 9.75 -2.57 -6.91
CA TYR A 457 8.89 -3.40 -7.73
C TYR A 457 8.92 -4.83 -7.19
N VAL A 458 7.75 -5.46 -7.02
CA VAL A 458 7.64 -6.85 -6.57
C VAL A 458 6.95 -7.67 -7.66
N GLY A 459 7.51 -8.85 -7.96
CA GLY A 459 6.92 -9.78 -8.92
C GLY A 459 7.00 -11.23 -8.45
N THR A 460 6.26 -12.10 -9.13
CA THR A 460 6.17 -13.52 -8.80
C THR A 460 6.23 -14.39 -10.06
N LEU A 461 6.67 -15.64 -9.90
CA LEU A 461 6.46 -16.74 -10.84
C LEU A 461 5.81 -17.92 -10.10
N PRO A 462 4.65 -18.44 -10.55
CA PRO A 462 3.81 -17.91 -11.62
C PRO A 462 3.40 -16.43 -11.42
N SER A 463 3.17 -15.71 -12.52
CA SER A 463 2.86 -14.28 -12.48
C SER A 463 1.61 -14.01 -11.63
N GLY A 464 1.69 -12.97 -10.81
CA GLY A 464 0.55 -12.40 -10.09
C GLY A 464 -0.53 -11.84 -11.03
N PHE A 465 -1.61 -11.33 -10.44
CA PHE A 465 -2.72 -10.75 -11.18
C PHE A 465 -2.38 -9.32 -11.65
N ASN A 466 -3.15 -8.81 -12.63
CA ASN A 466 -2.98 -7.43 -13.07
C ASN A 466 -3.47 -6.45 -11.98
N ASP A 467 -2.56 -5.61 -11.47
CA ASP A 467 -2.79 -4.73 -10.33
C ASP A 467 -2.47 -3.25 -10.64
N PRO A 468 -3.22 -2.60 -11.55
CA PRO A 468 -3.01 -1.19 -11.85
C PRO A 468 -3.68 -0.27 -10.83
N LEU A 469 -3.06 0.89 -10.57
CA LEU A 469 -3.75 2.00 -9.91
C LEU A 469 -5.02 2.38 -10.68
N GLN A 470 -6.07 2.72 -9.93
CA GLN A 470 -7.32 3.24 -10.49
C GLN A 470 -7.19 4.73 -10.83
N PRO A 471 -8.08 5.30 -11.68
CA PRO A 471 -8.01 6.71 -12.05
C PRO A 471 -7.94 7.69 -10.87
N HIS A 472 -8.65 7.43 -9.77
CA HIS A 472 -8.61 8.25 -8.55
C HIS A 472 -7.24 8.21 -7.85
N GLY A 473 -6.57 7.06 -7.86
CA GLY A 473 -5.21 6.88 -7.36
C GLY A 473 -4.12 7.44 -8.29
N LEU A 474 -4.49 8.05 -9.42
CA LEU A 474 -3.57 8.72 -10.36
C LEU A 474 -3.80 10.22 -10.46
N ALA A 475 -4.77 10.77 -9.71
CA ALA A 475 -5.28 12.13 -9.88
C ALA A 475 -4.21 13.21 -9.64
N SER A 476 -3.23 12.94 -8.78
CA SER A 476 -2.15 13.86 -8.41
C SER A 476 -0.80 13.51 -9.06
N LEU A 477 -0.75 12.55 -9.99
CA LEU A 477 0.51 12.02 -10.54
C LEU A 477 1.40 13.09 -11.16
N THR A 478 0.82 14.06 -11.85
CA THR A 478 1.59 15.13 -12.51
C THR A 478 1.82 16.36 -11.63
N VAL A 479 1.19 16.43 -10.46
CA VAL A 479 1.24 17.59 -9.58
C VAL A 479 2.65 17.75 -9.00
N GLY A 480 3.28 18.89 -9.23
CA GLY A 480 4.61 19.20 -8.71
C GLY A 480 5.78 18.62 -9.52
N LEU A 481 5.54 17.71 -10.47
CA LEU A 481 6.61 17.18 -11.32
C LEU A 481 7.25 18.27 -12.19
N HIS A 482 8.57 18.23 -12.33
CA HIS A 482 9.32 19.14 -13.21
C HIS A 482 9.53 18.60 -14.64
N VAL A 483 8.91 17.46 -14.95
CA VAL A 483 8.96 16.82 -16.27
C VAL A 483 7.55 16.58 -16.80
N SER A 484 7.42 16.59 -18.12
CA SER A 484 6.16 16.27 -18.83
C SER A 484 6.11 14.84 -19.37
N THR A 485 7.12 14.02 -19.06
CA THR A 485 7.27 12.66 -19.59
C THR A 485 6.40 11.62 -18.89
N CYS A 486 5.76 11.98 -17.77
CA CYS A 486 4.86 11.08 -17.05
C CYS A 486 3.40 11.38 -17.35
N GLU A 487 2.67 10.30 -17.65
CA GLU A 487 1.25 10.32 -17.90
C GLU A 487 0.51 9.68 -16.72
N ALA A 488 -0.65 10.24 -16.35
CA ALA A 488 -1.51 9.72 -15.30
C ALA A 488 -2.27 8.46 -15.78
N LYS A 489 -1.50 7.42 -16.15
CA LYS A 489 -2.02 6.12 -16.60
C LYS A 489 -1.08 4.99 -16.15
N PRO A 490 -1.62 3.80 -15.86
CA PRO A 490 -0.81 2.60 -15.66
C PRO A 490 -0.02 2.26 -16.93
N SER A 491 1.23 1.85 -16.78
CA SER A 491 2.16 1.58 -17.89
C SER A 491 2.99 0.32 -17.68
N LEU A 492 2.73 -0.47 -16.64
CA LEU A 492 3.49 -1.68 -16.34
C LEU A 492 3.52 -2.65 -17.53
N GLY A 493 4.71 -3.12 -17.88
CA GLY A 493 4.91 -3.99 -19.06
C GLY A 493 4.89 -3.27 -20.41
N THR A 494 4.69 -1.95 -20.45
CA THR A 494 4.74 -1.14 -21.70
C THR A 494 6.07 -0.39 -21.88
N ASN A 495 7.05 -0.63 -20.99
CA ASN A 495 8.31 0.11 -20.92
C ASN A 495 8.95 0.29 -22.32
N PRO A 496 9.27 1.53 -22.74
CA PRO A 496 10.09 1.76 -23.91
C PRO A 496 11.47 1.13 -23.71
N PRO A 497 12.15 0.65 -24.77
CA PRO A 497 13.50 0.12 -24.66
C PRO A 497 14.44 1.14 -24.00
N VAL A 498 15.23 0.71 -23.02
CA VAL A 498 16.28 1.55 -22.42
C VAL A 498 17.23 1.98 -23.53
N THR A 499 17.21 3.26 -23.91
CA THR A 499 18.23 3.82 -24.79
C THR A 499 19.50 4.05 -23.97
N ASN A 500 20.60 3.42 -24.35
CA ASN A 500 21.91 3.73 -23.78
C ASN A 500 22.18 5.24 -23.90
N PRO A 501 22.84 5.89 -22.92
CA PRO A 501 23.23 7.28 -23.06
C PRO A 501 24.14 7.43 -24.30
N PRO A 502 24.00 8.48 -25.13
CA PRO A 502 24.95 8.73 -26.20
C PRO A 502 26.31 9.00 -25.54
N GLY A 503 27.28 8.11 -25.80
CA GLY A 503 28.67 8.32 -25.43
C GLY A 503 29.18 9.65 -25.99
N GLY A 504 30.01 10.32 -25.20
CA GLY A 504 30.64 11.59 -25.57
C GLY A 504 31.36 11.50 -26.91
N GLY A 505 30.80 12.16 -27.91
CA GLY A 505 31.40 12.39 -29.21
C GLY A 505 31.48 13.90 -29.45
N THR A 506 32.70 14.42 -29.49
CA THR A 506 33.05 15.81 -29.78
C THR A 506 32.35 16.33 -31.04
N PRO A 507 31.72 17.52 -31.05
CA PRO A 507 31.08 18.03 -32.25
C PRO A 507 32.15 18.52 -33.23
N THR A 508 32.33 17.77 -34.32
CA THR A 508 33.11 18.23 -35.47
C THR A 508 32.14 18.94 -36.42
N THR A 509 32.28 20.25 -36.50
CA THR A 509 31.64 21.12 -37.49
C THR A 509 32.14 20.80 -38.89
N THR A 510 31.24 20.48 -39.82
CA THR A 510 31.51 20.53 -41.26
C THR A 510 30.35 21.23 -41.97
N THR A 511 30.68 22.40 -42.53
CA THR A 511 29.85 23.28 -43.35
C THR A 511 29.81 22.87 -44.82
N SER A 512 28.64 22.99 -45.46
CA SER A 512 28.36 23.56 -46.82
C SER A 512 27.20 22.82 -47.55
N PRO A 513 26.60 23.36 -48.63
CA PRO A 513 25.87 24.64 -48.69
C PRO A 513 24.54 24.57 -49.50
N GLY A 514 23.64 25.54 -49.25
CA GLY A 514 22.79 26.18 -50.27
C GLY A 514 21.65 25.40 -50.95
N GLY A 515 20.40 25.81 -50.68
CA GLY A 515 19.24 25.37 -51.45
C GLY A 515 17.91 26.06 -51.08
N GLN A 516 17.77 27.33 -51.49
CA GLN A 516 16.56 28.11 -51.76
C GLN A 516 15.44 28.30 -50.69
N ARG A 517 15.21 29.59 -50.42
CA ARG A 517 14.07 30.22 -49.73
C ARG A 517 12.84 30.24 -50.64
N PRO A 518 11.63 30.03 -50.09
CA PRO A 518 10.59 31.06 -50.29
C PRO A 518 9.88 31.49 -49.00
N THR A 519 9.81 32.81 -48.85
CA THR A 519 8.65 33.62 -48.43
C THR A 519 7.88 33.23 -47.15
N THR A 520 8.18 33.98 -46.09
CA THR A 520 7.42 34.07 -44.84
C THR A 520 6.04 34.68 -45.10
N THR A 521 4.99 33.91 -44.84
CA THR A 521 3.62 34.43 -44.60
C THR A 521 3.30 34.24 -43.12
N THR A 522 3.12 35.35 -42.42
CA THR A 522 2.58 35.40 -41.06
C THR A 522 1.10 35.04 -41.12
N SER A 523 0.73 33.88 -40.56
CA SER A 523 -0.67 33.54 -40.28
C SER A 523 -0.85 33.37 -38.78
N SER A 524 -1.57 34.31 -38.19
CA SER A 524 -2.18 34.17 -36.88
C SER A 524 -3.34 33.18 -36.99
N THR A 525 -3.19 32.00 -36.41
CA THR A 525 -4.31 31.06 -36.22
C THR A 525 -4.79 31.13 -34.78
N LYS A 526 -5.91 31.84 -34.61
CA LYS A 526 -6.77 31.84 -33.43
C LYS A 526 -7.20 30.40 -33.10
N PRO A 527 -7.24 29.97 -31.82
CA PRO A 527 -7.79 28.66 -31.43
C PRO A 527 -9.27 28.54 -31.80
N PRO A 528 -9.79 27.33 -32.08
CA PRO A 528 -11.17 27.15 -32.54
C PRO A 528 -12.15 27.49 -31.41
N VAL A 529 -13.11 28.37 -31.71
CA VAL A 529 -14.31 28.57 -30.89
C VAL A 529 -15.23 27.38 -31.16
N THR A 530 -15.44 26.53 -30.15
CA THR A 530 -16.45 25.45 -30.19
C THR A 530 -17.84 26.06 -30.07
N SER A 531 -18.42 26.47 -31.19
CA SER A 531 -19.85 26.76 -31.27
C SER A 531 -20.64 25.47 -30.95
N PRO A 532 -21.77 25.53 -30.20
CA PRO A 532 -22.61 24.37 -29.95
C PRO A 532 -23.07 23.71 -31.26
N PRO A 533 -23.26 22.38 -31.31
CA PRO A 533 -23.98 21.74 -32.41
C PRO A 533 -25.37 22.36 -32.47
N GLY A 534 -25.80 22.85 -33.62
CA GLY A 534 -27.14 23.44 -33.77
C GLY A 534 -28.24 22.51 -33.25
N GLY A 535 -29.28 23.08 -32.62
CA GLY A 535 -30.39 22.31 -32.05
C GLY A 535 -30.81 22.68 -30.62
N GLY A 536 -30.36 23.81 -30.06
CA GLY A 536 -30.74 24.24 -28.71
C GLY A 536 -30.07 23.45 -27.58
N GLN A 537 -28.99 22.72 -27.87
CA GLN A 537 -28.19 22.00 -26.88
C GLN A 537 -27.18 22.94 -26.21
N VAL A 538 -26.93 22.71 -24.92
CA VAL A 538 -25.92 23.43 -24.13
C VAL A 538 -24.81 22.48 -23.71
N CYS A 539 -23.71 23.05 -23.22
CA CYS A 539 -22.67 22.23 -22.60
C CYS A 539 -23.25 21.52 -21.36
N THR A 540 -22.94 20.24 -21.19
CA THR A 540 -23.38 19.41 -20.05
C THR A 540 -22.22 18.69 -19.36
N GLY A 541 -21.00 19.00 -19.80
CA GLY A 541 -19.75 18.51 -19.24
C GLY A 541 -18.61 19.31 -19.83
N GLY A 542 -17.65 19.71 -19.00
CA GLY A 542 -16.52 20.51 -19.44
C GLY A 542 -15.31 20.33 -18.53
N THR A 543 -14.16 20.78 -19.02
CA THR A 543 -12.88 20.78 -18.29
C THR A 543 -12.19 22.12 -18.55
N ASN A 544 -11.07 22.39 -17.86
CA ASN A 544 -10.24 23.54 -18.18
C ASN A 544 -9.75 23.49 -19.64
N ALA A 545 -9.62 24.63 -20.30
CA ALA A 545 -9.13 24.68 -21.67
C ALA A 545 -7.64 24.29 -21.77
N ASP A 546 -7.23 23.87 -22.96
CA ASP A 546 -5.85 23.44 -23.21
C ASP A 546 -4.88 24.61 -22.94
N GLY A 547 -3.91 24.41 -22.05
CA GLY A 547 -2.94 25.45 -21.63
C GLY A 547 -3.39 26.33 -20.47
N GLU A 548 -4.61 26.16 -19.96
CA GLU A 548 -5.10 26.85 -18.77
C GLU A 548 -4.81 26.08 -17.47
N SER A 549 -4.78 26.80 -16.34
CA SER A 549 -4.53 26.25 -15.01
C SER A 549 -5.44 25.07 -14.68
N GLY A 550 -4.88 24.01 -14.07
CA GLY A 550 -5.66 22.89 -13.53
C GLY A 550 -6.65 23.31 -12.44
N ASN A 551 -6.43 24.47 -11.81
CA ASN A 551 -7.34 25.04 -10.81
C ASN A 551 -8.71 25.45 -11.40
N TYR A 552 -8.82 25.55 -12.73
CA TYR A 552 -10.12 25.70 -13.41
C TYR A 552 -10.91 24.39 -13.52
N SER A 553 -10.29 23.21 -13.37
CA SER A 553 -10.90 21.92 -13.71
C SER A 553 -12.20 21.67 -12.97
N GLY A 554 -12.20 21.80 -11.64
CA GLY A 554 -13.41 21.62 -10.83
C GLY A 554 -14.50 22.66 -11.13
N LEU A 555 -14.11 23.92 -11.35
CA LEU A 555 -15.03 25.01 -11.68
C LEU A 555 -15.66 24.83 -13.06
N CYS A 556 -14.87 24.44 -14.06
CA CYS A 556 -15.34 24.13 -15.41
C CYS A 556 -16.20 22.88 -15.42
N SER A 557 -15.83 21.83 -14.70
CA SER A 557 -16.65 20.62 -14.57
C SER A 557 -18.03 20.93 -14.01
N PHE A 558 -18.08 21.65 -12.88
CA PHE A 558 -19.35 22.04 -12.27
C PHE A 558 -20.16 22.99 -13.15
N SER A 559 -19.56 24.08 -13.62
CA SER A 559 -20.26 25.13 -14.35
C SER A 559 -20.75 24.65 -15.72
N CYS A 560 -19.89 23.95 -16.46
CA CYS A 560 -20.23 23.43 -17.78
C CYS A 560 -21.27 22.31 -17.71
N HIS A 561 -21.43 21.62 -16.57
CA HIS A 561 -22.50 20.65 -16.38
C HIS A 561 -23.89 21.28 -16.46
N TYR A 562 -24.02 22.52 -15.98
CA TYR A 562 -25.28 23.27 -15.95
C TYR A 562 -25.42 24.28 -17.10
N GLY A 563 -24.65 24.12 -18.18
CA GLY A 563 -24.73 24.99 -19.36
C GLY A 563 -23.96 26.30 -19.27
N TYR A 564 -23.34 26.63 -18.13
CA TYR A 564 -22.47 27.80 -18.00
C TYR A 564 -21.01 27.41 -18.28
N CYS A 565 -20.60 27.50 -19.55
CA CYS A 565 -19.25 27.08 -19.97
C CYS A 565 -18.52 28.19 -20.73
N PRO A 566 -17.93 29.18 -20.03
CA PRO A 566 -17.29 30.31 -20.69
C PRO A 566 -16.05 29.87 -21.48
N PRO A 567 -15.95 30.22 -22.78
CA PRO A 567 -14.77 29.92 -23.58
C PRO A 567 -13.58 30.76 -23.09
N GLY A 568 -12.39 30.18 -23.11
CA GLY A 568 -11.19 30.75 -22.49
C GLY A 568 -10.73 29.84 -21.36
N PRO A 569 -11.26 29.98 -20.14
CA PRO A 569 -10.87 29.11 -19.02
C PRO A 569 -11.41 27.67 -19.19
N CYS A 570 -12.54 27.48 -19.88
CA CYS A 570 -13.17 26.17 -20.01
C CYS A 570 -13.27 25.69 -21.47
N LYS A 571 -13.28 24.37 -21.61
CA LYS A 571 -13.50 23.60 -22.84
C LYS A 571 -14.65 22.61 -22.59
N CYS A 572 -15.69 22.71 -23.42
CA CYS A 572 -16.81 21.79 -23.35
C CYS A 572 -16.41 20.40 -23.84
N THR A 573 -16.79 19.35 -23.11
CA THR A 573 -16.51 17.95 -23.43
C THR A 573 -17.76 17.17 -23.85
N SER A 574 -18.96 17.67 -23.51
CA SER A 574 -20.23 17.06 -23.94
C SER A 574 -21.36 18.09 -24.09
N TYR A 575 -22.27 17.86 -25.05
CA TYR A 575 -23.46 18.67 -25.28
C TYR A 575 -24.75 17.87 -25.02
N GLY A 576 -25.77 18.52 -24.46
CA GLY A 576 -27.04 17.90 -24.12
C GLY A 576 -28.16 18.93 -23.89
N SER A 577 -29.32 18.46 -23.42
CA SER A 577 -30.40 19.34 -22.97
C SER A 577 -29.99 20.16 -21.76
N GLN A 578 -30.57 21.35 -21.60
CA GLN A 578 -30.30 22.22 -20.44
C GLN A 578 -30.63 21.49 -19.13
N ILE A 579 -29.62 21.40 -18.26
CA ILE A 579 -29.77 20.93 -16.88
C ILE A 579 -29.92 22.17 -16.00
N SER A 580 -30.96 22.21 -15.15
CA SER A 580 -31.13 23.30 -14.19
C SER A 580 -30.06 23.20 -13.11
N PRO A 581 -29.34 24.29 -12.78
CA PRO A 581 -28.42 24.29 -11.65
C PRO A 581 -29.18 24.12 -10.33
N PRO A 582 -28.49 23.70 -9.24
CA PRO A 582 -29.03 23.75 -7.89
C PRO A 582 -29.60 25.14 -7.57
N PRO A 583 -30.59 25.29 -6.68
CA PRO A 583 -31.08 26.60 -6.29
C PRO A 583 -29.97 27.50 -5.77
N GLU A 584 -30.08 28.82 -6.01
CA GLU A 584 -29.11 29.77 -5.48
C GLU A 584 -29.12 29.77 -3.95
N THR A 585 -27.93 29.78 -3.36
CA THR A 585 -27.69 29.73 -1.91
C THR A 585 -27.75 31.11 -1.25
N GLY A 586 -27.88 32.19 -2.02
CA GLY A 586 -27.89 33.57 -1.53
C GLY A 586 -26.51 34.19 -1.27
N TYR A 587 -25.42 33.49 -1.61
CA TYR A 587 -24.04 33.99 -1.54
C TYR A 587 -23.44 34.06 -2.94
N ASN A 588 -22.52 34.99 -3.19
CA ASN A 588 -21.77 35.07 -4.44
C ASN A 588 -20.34 34.54 -4.25
N GLY A 589 -19.61 34.39 -5.35
CA GLY A 589 -18.23 33.94 -5.37
C GLY A 589 -17.31 34.92 -6.07
N CYS A 590 -16.15 35.14 -5.47
CA CYS A 590 -15.06 35.92 -6.04
C CYS A 590 -13.81 35.04 -6.17
N PRO A 591 -12.95 35.27 -7.15
CA PRO A 591 -11.64 34.63 -7.20
C PRO A 591 -10.81 34.93 -5.95
N LEU A 592 -9.88 34.03 -5.62
CA LEU A 592 -8.83 34.31 -4.65
C LEU A 592 -7.86 35.37 -5.17
N SER A 593 -7.13 36.00 -4.25
CA SER A 593 -6.10 36.99 -4.60
C SER A 593 -4.97 36.32 -5.40
N GLY A 594 -4.67 36.83 -6.59
CA GLY A 594 -3.65 36.27 -7.48
C GLY A 594 -4.21 35.43 -8.62
N GLU A 595 -5.50 35.06 -8.57
CA GLU A 595 -6.17 34.38 -9.67
C GLU A 595 -6.58 35.36 -10.77
N GLY A 596 -6.53 34.89 -12.03
CA GLY A 596 -6.82 35.70 -13.21
C GLY A 596 -8.31 36.05 -13.37
N GLU A 597 -8.63 36.99 -14.28
CA GLU A 597 -10.01 37.40 -14.56
C GLU A 597 -10.92 36.25 -15.04
N GLY A 598 -10.35 35.18 -15.60
CA GLY A 598 -11.09 33.99 -16.04
C GLY A 598 -11.86 33.26 -14.93
N TYR A 599 -11.46 33.44 -13.66
CA TYR A 599 -12.14 32.84 -12.51
C TYR A 599 -13.39 33.61 -12.09
N LYS A 600 -13.54 34.88 -12.47
CA LYS A 600 -14.58 35.76 -11.91
C LYS A 600 -15.99 35.25 -12.18
N GLY A 601 -16.28 34.88 -13.42
CA GLY A 601 -17.58 34.32 -13.80
C GLY A 601 -17.80 32.92 -13.23
N LEU A 602 -16.76 32.09 -13.23
CA LEU A 602 -16.81 30.71 -12.74
C LEU A 602 -17.03 30.63 -11.22
N CYS A 603 -16.33 31.46 -10.45
CA CYS A 603 -16.52 31.57 -9.01
C CYS A 603 -17.91 32.12 -8.68
N SER A 604 -18.36 33.15 -9.39
CA SER A 604 -19.70 33.72 -9.17
C SER A 604 -20.79 32.65 -9.36
N PHE A 605 -20.76 31.94 -10.48
CA PHE A 605 -21.76 30.91 -10.79
C PHE A 605 -21.66 29.69 -9.87
N SER A 606 -20.45 29.16 -9.66
CA SER A 606 -20.29 27.92 -8.89
C SER A 606 -20.65 28.14 -7.42
N CYS A 607 -20.16 29.23 -6.81
CA CYS A 607 -20.40 29.50 -5.39
C CYS A 607 -21.88 29.83 -5.12
N SER A 608 -22.56 30.54 -6.02
CA SER A 608 -23.99 30.81 -5.86
C SER A 608 -24.83 29.53 -5.87
N HIS A 609 -24.36 28.48 -6.55
CA HIS A 609 -25.02 27.18 -6.64
C HIS A 609 -24.43 26.09 -5.72
N GLY A 610 -23.68 26.50 -4.68
CA GLY A 610 -23.26 25.60 -3.59
C GLY A 610 -21.92 24.89 -3.78
N TYR A 611 -21.22 25.13 -4.90
CA TYR A 611 -19.86 24.62 -5.14
C TYR A 611 -18.84 25.76 -5.13
N CYS A 612 -18.16 25.95 -4.00
CA CYS A 612 -17.22 27.05 -3.81
C CYS A 612 -15.87 26.53 -3.31
N PRO A 613 -15.01 25.99 -4.20
CA PRO A 613 -13.72 25.43 -3.81
C PRO A 613 -12.80 26.54 -3.29
N ASP A 614 -12.29 26.35 -2.07
CA ASP A 614 -11.42 27.28 -1.35
C ASP A 614 -9.99 27.38 -1.94
N THR A 615 -9.68 26.55 -2.93
CA THR A 615 -8.44 26.59 -3.72
C THR A 615 -8.49 27.59 -4.88
N ALA A 616 -9.70 28.04 -5.29
CA ALA A 616 -9.88 28.93 -6.44
C ALA A 616 -10.79 30.13 -6.15
N CYS A 617 -11.77 29.96 -5.25
CA CYS A 617 -12.81 30.92 -4.97
C CYS A 617 -12.94 31.21 -3.47
N ARG A 618 -13.51 32.36 -3.15
CA ARG A 618 -13.99 32.71 -1.81
C ARG A 618 -15.38 33.32 -1.92
N ARG A 619 -16.15 33.26 -0.84
CA ARG A 619 -17.44 33.95 -0.77
C ARG A 619 -17.25 35.46 -0.75
N CYS A 620 -18.11 36.13 -1.51
CA CYS A 620 -18.33 37.56 -1.55
C CYS A 620 -19.81 37.78 -1.98
#